data_AF-A0AAD8XXI1-F1
#
_entry.id   AF-A0AAD8XXI1-F1
#
_cell.length_a   1.000
_cell.length_b   1.000
_cell.length_c   1.000
_cell.angle_alpha   90.00
_cell.angle_beta   90.00
_cell.angle_gamma   90.00
#
_symmetry.space_group_name_H-M   'P 1'
#
loop_
_entity.id
_entity.type
_entity.pdbx_description
1 polymer ?
#
loop_
_entity_poly.entity_id
_entity_poly.type
_entity_poly.pdbx_seq_one_letter_code
_entity_poly.pdbx_strand_id
1 'polypeptide(L)'
;MSIFHTWQDVIKREASFPSSGSSGGFGLGGGQGGALDALFRRFPPLQQILSVLVGKVPPNIANDPSLTWSETLLMELLYSRPDISPDDISARANAIMSRKGDGRKHALDEIILSIMSGSAGQVVETMFSLCGGSSGAALPATVTSLLCNLLIDAGCISSEEASSSSVNIQTELLILAAEAILSSFSVQEQSNVGVRAAVRLLLPHAPPKRVEGEVVYEPRISATIAEAISHRLPDTDAEARDLLHLCEEAIRLGSVRIADACESIAFSRASFHRSKGHLHREVYWLLRGMEILSNELPTQFQRKFGFACRRHFDALCENSANDLISMLASTTYAINGESKLEEEAFVSVLQAARNVLEAVVQDEDMASLLKGHMEANLLKYVVDIALADALGDTTKMASDIVRCLEERCLPGEEYGGVVSTLANPKMYAKLLHISVAILHKEESLFNGTMESTKCAFSVHGMHILMARLTQLLSWEGITTSSSAVPKTPTKERKDYFHAMRLTLCKGLMRAFASAQTNSSSEKDGKGGVVEQSLDDEVELMLSPCI
;
A
#
# COMPACT_ATOMS: atom_id res chain seq x y z
N MET A 1 -7.23 -58.75 -17.84
CA MET A 1 -8.47 -59.19 -17.18
C MET A 1 -8.53 -58.52 -15.82
N SER A 2 -9.54 -57.68 -15.56
CA SER A 2 -9.66 -56.94 -14.30
C SER A 2 -9.87 -57.91 -13.12
N ILE A 3 -9.19 -57.67 -11.99
CA ILE A 3 -9.35 -58.39 -10.71
C ILE A 3 -10.84 -58.49 -10.31
N PHE A 4 -11.64 -57.49 -10.68
CA PHE A 4 -13.08 -57.47 -10.49
C PHE A 4 -13.82 -58.60 -11.22
N HIS A 5 -13.47 -58.89 -12.48
CA HIS A 5 -14.08 -60.00 -13.22
C HIS A 5 -13.70 -61.34 -12.61
N THR A 6 -12.45 -61.50 -12.16
CA THR A 6 -12.03 -62.70 -11.42
C THR A 6 -12.80 -62.87 -10.12
N TRP A 7 -13.03 -61.80 -9.36
CA TRP A 7 -13.86 -61.83 -8.16
C TRP A 7 -15.32 -62.19 -8.47
N GLN A 8 -15.94 -61.56 -9.47
CA GLN A 8 -17.30 -61.90 -9.90
C GLN A 8 -17.40 -63.35 -10.36
N ASP A 9 -16.41 -63.87 -11.07
CA ASP A 9 -16.39 -65.25 -11.57
C ASP A 9 -16.19 -66.26 -10.43
N VAL A 10 -15.39 -65.93 -9.41
CA VAL A 10 -15.27 -66.74 -8.19
C VAL A 10 -16.59 -66.77 -7.46
N ILE A 11 -17.24 -65.62 -7.23
CA ILE A 11 -18.55 -65.61 -6.55
C ILE A 11 -19.61 -66.32 -7.38
N LYS A 12 -19.65 -66.14 -8.71
CA LYS A 12 -20.59 -66.88 -9.59
C LYS A 12 -20.37 -68.39 -9.54
N ARG A 13 -19.10 -68.83 -9.47
CA ARG A 13 -18.72 -70.24 -9.35
C ARG A 13 -19.14 -70.82 -8.00
N GLU A 14 -18.83 -70.12 -6.92
CA GLU A 14 -19.15 -70.55 -5.54
C GLU A 14 -20.64 -70.42 -5.20
N ALA A 15 -21.36 -69.49 -5.84
CA ALA A 15 -22.78 -69.24 -5.55
C ALA A 15 -23.75 -70.02 -6.44
N SER A 16 -23.28 -70.77 -7.46
CA SER A 16 -24.05 -71.61 -8.40
C SER A 16 -25.55 -71.31 -8.46
N PHE A 17 -25.91 -70.09 -8.87
CA PHE A 17 -27.31 -69.70 -9.03
C PHE A 17 -27.89 -70.53 -10.18
N PRO A 18 -29.01 -71.27 -10.01
CA PRO A 18 -29.65 -71.91 -11.14
C PRO A 18 -30.05 -70.83 -12.14
N SER A 19 -29.46 -70.88 -13.34
CA SER A 19 -29.71 -69.94 -14.42
C SER A 19 -31.19 -70.01 -14.79
N SER A 20 -31.94 -68.94 -14.51
CA SER A 20 -33.28 -68.75 -15.04
C SER A 20 -33.18 -68.44 -16.54
N GLY A 21 -33.43 -69.43 -17.40
CA GLY A 21 -33.81 -69.22 -18.81
C GLY A 21 -33.06 -70.05 -19.85
N SER A 22 -33.52 -71.27 -20.09
CA SER A 22 -33.55 -71.84 -21.45
C SER A 22 -34.80 -72.72 -21.59
N SER A 23 -35.82 -72.16 -22.22
CA SER A 23 -36.93 -72.93 -22.80
C SER A 23 -36.38 -73.82 -23.91
N GLY A 24 -36.47 -75.14 -23.74
CA GLY A 24 -36.28 -76.09 -24.83
C GLY A 24 -35.56 -77.37 -24.40
N GLY A 25 -36.29 -78.49 -24.45
CA GLY A 25 -35.68 -79.82 -24.59
C GLY A 25 -35.80 -80.72 -23.37
N PHE A 26 -36.66 -81.73 -23.50
CA PHE A 26 -36.77 -82.91 -22.64
C PHE A 26 -35.39 -83.54 -22.34
N GLY A 27 -35.14 -83.82 -21.06
CA GLY A 27 -33.99 -84.62 -20.61
C GLY A 27 -34.15 -85.02 -19.15
N LEU A 28 -34.68 -86.22 -18.93
CA LEU A 28 -34.69 -86.92 -17.64
C LEU A 28 -33.25 -87.15 -17.17
N GLY A 29 -32.84 -86.41 -16.13
CA GLY A 29 -31.57 -86.59 -15.44
C GLY A 29 -31.64 -85.90 -14.09
N GLY A 30 -31.93 -86.67 -13.04
CA GLY A 30 -31.90 -86.19 -11.66
C GLY A 30 -30.48 -85.77 -11.26
N GLY A 31 -30.29 -84.46 -11.07
CA GLY A 31 -29.08 -83.85 -10.54
C GLY A 31 -29.41 -83.04 -9.29
N GLN A 32 -28.67 -83.31 -8.23
CA GLN A 32 -28.73 -82.72 -6.89
C GLN A 32 -29.07 -81.22 -6.89
N GLY A 33 -30.14 -80.84 -6.17
CA GLY A 33 -30.19 -79.52 -5.55
C GLY A 33 -29.04 -79.45 -4.54
N GLY A 34 -27.96 -78.75 -4.90
CA GLY A 34 -26.74 -78.70 -4.09
C GLY A 34 -26.98 -78.17 -2.67
N ALA A 35 -26.03 -78.40 -1.76
CA ALA A 35 -26.11 -77.97 -0.36
C ALA A 35 -26.49 -76.48 -0.17
N LEU A 36 -26.16 -75.63 -1.15
CA LEU A 36 -26.56 -74.22 -1.20
C LEU A 36 -28.06 -74.00 -1.40
N ASP A 37 -28.76 -74.83 -2.19
CA ASP A 37 -30.22 -74.70 -2.38
C ASP A 37 -30.99 -75.03 -1.11
N ALA A 38 -30.55 -76.06 -0.37
CA ALA A 38 -31.07 -76.38 0.96
C ALA A 38 -30.80 -75.25 1.97
N LEU A 39 -29.65 -74.58 1.86
CA LEU A 39 -29.26 -73.48 2.73
C LEU A 39 -30.02 -72.18 2.38
N PHE A 40 -30.30 -71.90 1.11
CA PHE A 40 -31.16 -70.79 0.67
C PHE A 40 -32.61 -70.98 1.08
N ARG A 41 -33.13 -72.21 1.06
CA ARG A 41 -34.48 -72.50 1.60
C ARG A 41 -34.55 -72.28 3.12
N ARG A 42 -33.45 -72.51 3.85
CA ARG A 42 -33.38 -72.32 5.30
C ARG A 42 -33.08 -70.88 5.71
N PHE A 43 -32.31 -70.14 4.90
CA PHE A 43 -31.95 -68.73 5.10
C PHE A 43 -32.13 -67.93 3.81
N PRO A 44 -33.38 -67.58 3.44
CA PRO A 44 -33.67 -66.79 2.24
C PRO A 44 -32.89 -65.47 2.09
N PRO A 45 -32.57 -64.72 3.18
CA PRO A 45 -31.76 -63.51 3.07
C PRO A 45 -30.36 -63.74 2.51
N LEU A 46 -29.77 -64.93 2.70
CA LEU A 46 -28.44 -65.23 2.18
C LEU A 46 -28.42 -65.31 0.65
N GLN A 47 -29.51 -65.82 0.05
CA GLN A 47 -29.68 -65.85 -1.40
C GLN A 47 -29.72 -64.42 -1.95
N GLN A 48 -30.38 -63.50 -1.25
CA GLN A 48 -30.45 -62.09 -1.62
C GLN A 48 -29.08 -61.42 -1.52
N ILE A 49 -28.34 -61.64 -0.44
CA ILE A 49 -26.97 -61.11 -0.25
C ILE A 49 -26.04 -61.58 -1.37
N LEU A 50 -26.01 -62.89 -1.66
CA LEU A 50 -25.17 -63.44 -2.72
C LEU A 50 -25.60 -62.94 -4.10
N SER A 51 -26.90 -62.72 -4.33
CA SER A 51 -27.37 -62.19 -5.62
C SER A 51 -26.89 -60.76 -5.87
N VAL A 52 -26.90 -59.91 -4.82
CA VAL A 52 -26.34 -58.56 -4.88
C VAL A 52 -24.83 -58.61 -5.14
N LEU A 53 -24.08 -59.47 -4.44
CA LEU A 53 -22.63 -59.61 -4.64
C LEU A 53 -22.25 -60.09 -6.05
N VAL A 54 -23.13 -60.83 -6.72
CA VAL A 54 -22.93 -61.26 -8.13
C VAL A 54 -23.34 -60.17 -9.14
N GLY A 55 -23.84 -59.02 -8.68
CA GLY A 55 -24.33 -57.94 -9.53
C GLY A 55 -25.76 -58.14 -10.04
N LYS A 56 -26.54 -59.01 -9.40
CA LYS A 56 -27.96 -59.23 -9.69
C LYS A 56 -28.79 -58.73 -8.53
N VAL A 57 -29.10 -57.43 -8.51
CA VAL A 57 -29.94 -56.83 -7.46
C VAL A 57 -31.39 -57.31 -7.61
N PRO A 58 -31.95 -58.06 -6.65
CA PRO A 58 -33.34 -58.52 -6.69
C PRO A 58 -34.34 -57.36 -6.73
N PRO A 59 -35.51 -57.48 -7.40
CA PRO A 59 -36.49 -56.40 -7.49
C PRO A 59 -37.00 -55.89 -6.14
N ASN A 60 -37.06 -56.76 -5.12
CA ASN A 60 -37.48 -56.39 -3.77
C ASN A 60 -36.45 -55.51 -3.05
N ILE A 61 -35.16 -55.59 -3.40
CA ILE A 61 -34.11 -54.70 -2.90
C ILE A 61 -34.03 -53.45 -3.78
N ALA A 62 -34.04 -53.63 -5.11
CA ALA A 62 -33.97 -52.51 -6.06
C ALA A 62 -35.11 -51.50 -5.87
N ASN A 63 -36.31 -51.96 -5.51
CA ASN A 63 -37.48 -51.12 -5.28
C ASN A 63 -37.74 -50.81 -3.79
N ASP A 64 -36.82 -51.14 -2.89
CA ASP A 64 -36.99 -50.87 -1.46
C ASP A 64 -37.09 -49.34 -1.21
N PRO A 65 -38.21 -48.82 -0.68
CA PRO A 65 -38.39 -47.39 -0.46
C PRO A 65 -37.41 -46.82 0.59
N SER A 66 -36.75 -47.65 1.39
CA SER A 66 -35.74 -47.21 2.36
C SER A 66 -34.39 -46.86 1.73
N LEU A 67 -34.13 -47.31 0.50
CA LEU A 67 -32.88 -47.03 -0.21
C LEU A 67 -32.99 -45.76 -1.05
N THR A 68 -32.02 -44.87 -0.85
CA THR A 68 -31.84 -43.66 -1.66
C THR A 68 -31.41 -44.00 -3.09
N TRP A 69 -31.60 -43.03 -4.00
CA TRP A 69 -31.15 -43.19 -5.39
C TRP A 69 -29.62 -43.37 -5.47
N SER A 70 -28.87 -42.71 -4.59
CA SER A 70 -27.40 -42.76 -4.56
C SER A 70 -26.89 -44.11 -4.07
N GLU A 71 -27.51 -44.70 -3.03
CA GLU A 71 -27.21 -46.06 -2.58
C GLU A 71 -27.48 -47.10 -3.67
N THR A 72 -28.57 -46.91 -4.42
CA THR A 72 -28.92 -47.81 -5.54
C THR A 72 -27.89 -47.73 -6.67
N LEU A 73 -27.44 -46.51 -7.01
CA LEU A 73 -26.39 -46.31 -8.01
C LEU A 73 -25.04 -46.87 -7.54
N LEU A 74 -24.68 -46.67 -6.27
CA LEU A 74 -23.44 -47.21 -5.69
C LEU A 74 -23.43 -48.74 -5.69
N MET A 75 -24.54 -49.39 -5.36
CA MET A 75 -24.66 -50.85 -5.47
C MET A 75 -24.44 -51.33 -6.90
N GLU A 76 -24.98 -50.60 -7.89
CA GLU A 76 -24.78 -50.91 -9.30
C GLU A 76 -23.30 -50.77 -9.71
N LEU A 77 -22.66 -49.66 -9.33
CA LEU A 77 -21.24 -49.41 -9.61
C LEU A 77 -20.32 -50.43 -8.94
N LEU A 78 -20.61 -50.82 -7.69
CA LEU A 78 -19.74 -51.72 -6.92
C LEU A 78 -19.87 -53.18 -7.35
N TYR A 79 -21.06 -53.64 -7.70
CA TYR A 79 -21.32 -55.08 -7.86
C TYR A 79 -21.73 -55.50 -9.26
N SER A 80 -22.34 -54.59 -10.04
CA SER A 80 -22.95 -54.94 -11.33
C SER A 80 -22.12 -54.44 -12.52
N ARG A 81 -21.86 -53.13 -12.57
CA ARG A 81 -21.26 -52.43 -13.71
C ARG A 81 -20.35 -51.30 -13.20
N PRO A 82 -19.06 -51.60 -12.91
CA PRO A 82 -18.09 -50.63 -12.39
C PRO A 82 -17.52 -49.70 -13.48
N ASP A 83 -18.31 -49.41 -14.52
CA ASP A 83 -17.91 -48.52 -15.59
C ASP A 83 -18.48 -47.12 -15.35
N ILE A 84 -17.64 -46.11 -15.57
CA ILE A 84 -17.96 -44.69 -15.40
C ILE A 84 -17.59 -44.00 -16.71
N SER A 85 -18.59 -43.81 -17.56
CA SER A 85 -18.51 -42.90 -18.71
C SER A 85 -19.53 -41.76 -18.52
N PRO A 86 -19.22 -40.50 -18.90
CA PRO A 86 -20.06 -39.33 -18.59
C PRO A 86 -21.51 -39.46 -19.10
N ASP A 87 -21.70 -40.01 -20.30
CA ASP A 87 -23.02 -40.16 -20.91
C ASP A 87 -23.83 -41.32 -20.31
N ASP A 88 -23.16 -42.38 -19.84
CA ASP A 88 -23.81 -43.55 -19.26
C ASP A 88 -24.15 -43.32 -17.78
N ILE A 89 -23.22 -42.76 -17.01
CA ILE A 89 -23.39 -42.63 -15.56
C ILE A 89 -24.49 -41.63 -15.20
N SER A 90 -24.58 -40.54 -15.95
CA SER A 90 -25.65 -39.53 -15.80
C SER A 90 -27.02 -40.09 -16.18
N ALA A 91 -27.11 -40.85 -17.27
CA ALA A 91 -28.34 -41.51 -17.69
C ALA A 91 -28.82 -42.55 -16.66
N ARG A 92 -27.89 -43.35 -16.12
CA ARG A 92 -28.16 -44.35 -15.07
C ARG A 92 -28.65 -43.69 -13.79
N ALA A 93 -27.97 -42.64 -13.32
CA ALA A 93 -28.38 -41.88 -12.14
C ALA A 93 -29.77 -41.26 -12.31
N ASN A 94 -30.05 -40.60 -13.44
CA ASN A 94 -31.33 -39.97 -13.71
C ASN A 94 -32.48 -41.00 -13.81
N ALA A 95 -32.22 -42.19 -14.37
CA ALA A 95 -33.20 -43.28 -14.43
C ALA A 95 -33.55 -43.82 -13.03
N ILE A 96 -32.56 -43.95 -12.14
CA ILE A 96 -32.77 -44.39 -10.76
C ILE A 96 -33.50 -43.31 -9.96
N MET A 97 -33.09 -42.04 -10.06
CA MET A 97 -33.77 -40.91 -9.42
C MET A 97 -35.24 -40.83 -9.84
N SER A 98 -35.54 -41.02 -11.12
CA SER A 98 -36.92 -40.99 -11.64
C SER A 98 -37.78 -42.14 -11.13
N ARG A 99 -37.17 -43.27 -10.76
CA ARG A 99 -37.87 -44.43 -10.17
C ARG A 99 -38.08 -44.31 -8.66
N LYS A 100 -37.19 -43.59 -7.97
CA LYS A 100 -37.15 -43.49 -6.50
C LYS A 100 -37.74 -42.19 -5.94
N GLY A 101 -37.83 -41.12 -6.73
CA GLY A 101 -38.22 -39.80 -6.24
C GLY A 101 -39.73 -39.52 -6.28
N ASP A 102 -40.21 -38.73 -5.30
CA ASP A 102 -41.57 -38.17 -5.23
C ASP A 102 -41.82 -37.01 -6.22
N GLY A 103 -41.02 -36.91 -7.30
CA GLY A 103 -41.15 -35.86 -8.33
C GLY A 103 -40.53 -34.49 -7.99
N ARG A 104 -39.93 -34.31 -6.80
CA ARG A 104 -39.12 -33.11 -6.48
C ARG A 104 -37.63 -33.44 -6.57
N LYS A 105 -36.93 -32.86 -7.55
CA LYS A 105 -35.47 -32.89 -7.62
C LYS A 105 -34.91 -31.84 -6.64
N HIS A 106 -34.04 -32.24 -5.72
CA HIS A 106 -33.33 -31.29 -4.88
C HIS A 106 -32.23 -30.59 -5.71
N ALA A 107 -31.88 -29.34 -5.40
CA ALA A 107 -30.82 -28.62 -6.13
C ALA A 107 -29.48 -29.38 -6.17
N LEU A 108 -29.17 -30.12 -5.10
CA LEU A 108 -28.00 -31.00 -5.04
C LEU A 108 -28.09 -32.19 -6.01
N ASP A 109 -29.28 -32.74 -6.26
CA ASP A 109 -29.45 -33.83 -7.23
C ASP A 109 -29.16 -33.34 -8.65
N GLU A 110 -29.58 -32.11 -8.97
CA GLU A 110 -29.28 -31.47 -10.27
C GLU A 110 -27.78 -31.21 -10.43
N ILE A 111 -27.11 -30.70 -9.39
CA ILE A 111 -25.65 -30.53 -9.39
C ILE A 111 -24.94 -31.86 -9.63
N ILE A 112 -25.31 -32.91 -8.90
CA ILE A 112 -24.66 -34.22 -9.04
C ILE A 112 -24.90 -34.80 -10.44
N LEU A 113 -26.08 -34.64 -11.01
CA LEU A 113 -26.36 -35.04 -12.39
C LEU A 113 -25.49 -34.26 -13.39
N SER A 114 -25.33 -32.95 -13.22
CA SER A 114 -24.46 -32.13 -14.07
C SER A 114 -22.98 -32.48 -13.94
N ILE A 115 -22.52 -32.85 -12.73
CA ILE A 115 -21.15 -33.39 -12.53
C ILE A 115 -21.01 -34.71 -13.30
N MET A 116 -21.98 -35.62 -13.15
CA MET A 116 -21.97 -36.93 -13.79
C MET A 116 -22.02 -36.84 -15.32
N SER A 117 -22.68 -35.84 -15.89
CA SER A 117 -22.73 -35.61 -17.34
C SER A 117 -21.49 -34.88 -17.88
N GLY A 118 -20.53 -34.51 -17.02
CA GLY A 118 -19.35 -33.74 -17.41
C GLY A 118 -19.65 -32.28 -17.75
N SER A 119 -20.83 -31.77 -17.39
CA SER A 119 -21.25 -30.38 -17.68
C SER A 119 -20.80 -29.42 -16.58
N ALA A 120 -19.50 -29.15 -16.52
CA ALA A 120 -18.88 -28.31 -15.48
C ALA A 120 -19.45 -26.88 -15.44
N GLY A 121 -19.79 -26.29 -16.60
CA GLY A 121 -20.42 -24.96 -16.66
C GLY A 121 -21.81 -24.93 -16.00
N GLN A 122 -22.61 -25.98 -16.22
CA GLN A 122 -23.93 -26.09 -15.62
C GLN A 122 -23.87 -26.28 -14.10
N VAL A 123 -22.82 -26.93 -13.58
CA VAL A 123 -22.59 -27.02 -12.12
C VAL A 123 -22.42 -25.63 -11.51
N VAL A 124 -21.62 -24.76 -12.14
CA VAL A 124 -21.42 -23.38 -11.67
C VAL A 124 -22.73 -22.59 -11.73
N GLU A 125 -23.48 -22.71 -12.83
CA GLU A 125 -24.78 -22.04 -12.99
C GLU A 125 -25.81 -22.49 -11.94
N THR A 126 -25.90 -23.79 -11.68
CA THR A 126 -26.81 -24.34 -10.67
C THR A 126 -26.40 -23.92 -9.26
N MET A 127 -25.11 -23.86 -8.95
CA MET A 127 -24.64 -23.36 -7.66
C MET A 127 -24.91 -21.86 -7.49
N PHE A 128 -24.74 -21.09 -8.56
CA PHE A 128 -25.02 -19.66 -8.57
C PHE A 128 -26.51 -19.37 -8.35
N SER A 129 -27.39 -20.08 -9.07
CA SER A 129 -28.84 -19.85 -9.05
C SER A 129 -29.56 -20.50 -7.88
N LEU A 130 -29.29 -21.79 -7.59
CA LEU A 130 -30.08 -22.59 -6.65
C LEU A 130 -29.42 -22.74 -5.27
N CYS A 131 -28.09 -22.69 -5.19
CA CYS A 131 -27.36 -22.79 -3.91
C CYS A 131 -27.04 -21.43 -3.28
N GLY A 132 -27.56 -20.34 -3.86
CA GLY A 132 -27.44 -19.01 -3.29
C GLY A 132 -26.14 -18.28 -3.66
N GLY A 133 -25.38 -18.71 -4.67
CA GLY A 133 -24.22 -17.93 -5.14
C GLY A 133 -24.58 -16.51 -5.59
N SER A 134 -25.81 -16.31 -6.06
CA SER A 134 -26.42 -15.01 -6.41
C SER A 134 -27.13 -14.30 -5.25
N SER A 135 -27.20 -14.90 -4.06
CA SER A 135 -27.97 -14.38 -2.92
C SER A 135 -27.33 -13.19 -2.21
N GLY A 136 -26.09 -12.84 -2.56
CA GLY A 136 -25.28 -11.85 -1.85
C GLY A 136 -24.69 -12.34 -0.53
N ALA A 137 -24.94 -13.60 -0.15
CA ALA A 137 -24.32 -14.22 1.02
C ALA A 137 -22.86 -14.62 0.73
N ALA A 138 -21.95 -14.26 1.64
CA ALA A 138 -20.51 -14.48 1.47
C ALA A 138 -20.12 -15.93 1.17
N LEU A 139 -20.62 -16.89 1.97
CA LEU A 139 -20.20 -18.28 1.86
C LEU A 139 -20.62 -18.91 0.51
N PRO A 140 -21.91 -18.91 0.11
CA PRO A 140 -22.31 -19.44 -1.20
C PRO A 140 -21.60 -18.79 -2.39
N ALA A 141 -21.43 -17.46 -2.38
CA ALA A 141 -20.74 -16.74 -3.45
C ALA A 141 -19.26 -17.15 -3.54
N THR A 142 -18.57 -17.22 -2.39
CA THR A 142 -17.17 -17.63 -2.32
C THR A 142 -16.97 -19.07 -2.79
N VAL A 143 -17.82 -20.00 -2.35
CA VAL A 143 -17.73 -21.41 -2.77
C VAL A 143 -17.97 -21.55 -4.27
N THR A 144 -18.94 -20.80 -4.83
CA THR A 144 -19.24 -20.83 -6.27
C THR A 144 -18.06 -20.30 -7.09
N SER A 145 -17.46 -19.18 -6.65
CA SER A 145 -16.28 -18.58 -7.30
C SER A 145 -15.05 -19.51 -7.24
N LEU A 146 -14.73 -20.05 -6.06
CA LEU A 146 -13.59 -20.96 -5.90
C LEU A 146 -13.76 -22.27 -6.67
N LEU A 147 -14.98 -22.82 -6.72
CA LEU A 147 -15.25 -24.01 -7.53
C LEU A 147 -15.07 -23.71 -9.02
N CYS A 148 -15.55 -22.56 -9.51
CA CYS A 148 -15.34 -22.15 -10.89
C CYS A 148 -13.84 -22.06 -11.23
N ASN A 149 -13.03 -21.45 -10.35
CA ASN A 149 -11.57 -21.42 -10.50
C ASN A 149 -10.97 -22.82 -10.59
N LEU A 150 -11.34 -23.72 -9.68
CA LEU A 150 -10.83 -25.11 -9.69
C LEU A 150 -11.21 -25.88 -10.96
N LEU A 151 -12.42 -25.65 -11.49
CA LEU A 151 -12.89 -26.30 -12.72
C LEU A 151 -12.17 -25.76 -13.97
N ILE A 152 -11.81 -24.48 -13.98
CA ILE A 152 -10.98 -23.88 -15.03
C ILE A 152 -9.55 -24.44 -14.94
N ASP A 153 -8.95 -24.44 -13.75
CA ASP A 153 -7.59 -24.96 -13.53
C ASP A 153 -7.47 -26.46 -13.89
N ALA A 154 -8.53 -27.23 -13.66
CA ALA A 154 -8.63 -28.63 -14.06
C ALA A 154 -8.89 -28.84 -15.57
N GLY A 155 -9.09 -27.77 -16.34
CA GLY A 155 -9.42 -27.81 -17.77
C GLY A 155 -10.83 -28.34 -18.07
N CYS A 156 -11.72 -28.39 -17.07
CA CYS A 156 -13.11 -28.81 -17.24
C CYS A 156 -13.99 -27.70 -17.84
N ILE A 157 -13.59 -26.45 -17.64
CA ILE A 157 -14.18 -25.27 -18.29
C ILE A 157 -13.06 -24.64 -19.11
N SER A 158 -13.31 -24.37 -20.39
CA SER A 158 -12.37 -23.61 -21.22
C SER A 158 -12.30 -22.18 -20.69
N SER A 159 -11.09 -21.68 -20.41
CA SER A 159 -10.87 -20.25 -20.24
C SER A 159 -11.26 -19.58 -21.55
N GLU A 160 -12.42 -18.92 -21.61
CA GLU A 160 -12.88 -18.18 -22.78
C GLU A 160 -11.99 -16.95 -22.99
N GLU A 161 -10.78 -17.14 -23.50
CA GLU A 161 -9.92 -16.05 -23.99
C GLU A 161 -10.16 -15.77 -25.49
N ALA A 162 -11.05 -16.52 -26.16
CA ALA A 162 -11.15 -16.50 -27.62
C ALA A 162 -12.58 -16.56 -28.17
N SER A 163 -13.45 -15.58 -27.86
CA SER A 163 -14.47 -15.10 -28.81
C SER A 163 -15.39 -14.02 -28.21
N SER A 164 -15.32 -12.78 -28.70
CA SER A 164 -16.39 -11.76 -28.86
C SER A 164 -17.42 -11.45 -27.74
N SER A 165 -17.46 -12.14 -26.61
CA SER A 165 -18.25 -11.79 -25.41
C SER A 165 -17.32 -11.10 -24.41
N SER A 166 -17.65 -9.87 -24.04
CA SER A 166 -16.77 -8.93 -23.34
C SER A 166 -16.62 -9.18 -21.83
N VAL A 167 -16.89 -10.40 -21.32
CA VAL A 167 -17.04 -10.65 -19.87
C VAL A 167 -16.37 -11.96 -19.46
N ASN A 168 -15.29 -11.85 -18.69
CA ASN A 168 -14.62 -13.00 -18.07
C ASN A 168 -15.43 -13.47 -16.83
N ILE A 169 -16.14 -14.59 -16.97
CA ILE A 169 -16.99 -15.18 -15.92
C ILE A 169 -16.22 -15.43 -14.62
N GLN A 170 -14.95 -15.84 -14.72
CA GLN A 170 -14.08 -16.08 -13.57
C GLN A 170 -13.91 -14.80 -12.74
N THR A 171 -13.59 -13.70 -13.42
CA THR A 171 -13.43 -12.38 -12.82
C THR A 171 -14.73 -11.87 -12.20
N GLU A 172 -15.87 -12.05 -12.88
CA GLU A 172 -17.18 -11.64 -12.32
C GLU A 172 -17.51 -12.37 -11.04
N LEU A 173 -17.36 -13.70 -11.02
CA LEU A 173 -17.66 -14.49 -9.82
C LEU A 173 -16.74 -14.15 -8.66
N LEU A 174 -15.45 -13.86 -8.92
CA LEU A 174 -14.51 -13.40 -7.90
C LEU A 174 -14.89 -12.04 -7.31
N ILE A 175 -15.25 -11.07 -8.16
CA ILE A 175 -15.68 -9.74 -7.72
C ILE A 175 -16.98 -9.83 -6.91
N LEU A 176 -17.97 -10.59 -7.39
CA LEU A 176 -19.23 -10.82 -6.69
C LEU A 176 -19.01 -11.50 -5.32
N ALA A 177 -18.10 -12.47 -5.25
CA ALA A 177 -17.74 -13.11 -3.99
C ALA A 177 -17.10 -12.10 -3.01
N ALA A 178 -16.21 -11.23 -3.48
CA ALA A 178 -15.62 -10.18 -2.66
C ALA A 178 -16.67 -9.19 -2.16
N GLU A 179 -17.59 -8.74 -3.01
CA GLU A 179 -18.70 -7.86 -2.62
C GLU A 179 -19.63 -8.52 -1.58
N ALA A 180 -19.96 -9.79 -1.78
CA ALA A 180 -20.77 -10.57 -0.84
C ALA A 180 -20.08 -10.72 0.53
N ILE A 181 -18.75 -10.92 0.54
CA ILE A 181 -17.94 -10.93 1.77
C ILE A 181 -18.03 -9.57 2.47
N LEU A 182 -17.74 -8.47 1.76
CA LEU A 182 -17.77 -7.12 2.33
C LEU A 182 -19.14 -6.81 2.94
N SER A 183 -20.22 -7.08 2.22
CA SER A 183 -21.59 -6.86 2.67
C SER A 183 -21.94 -7.72 3.89
N SER A 184 -21.70 -9.04 3.83
CA SER A 184 -22.07 -9.96 4.92
C SER A 184 -21.34 -9.64 6.23
N PHE A 185 -20.05 -9.35 6.17
CA PHE A 185 -19.27 -8.98 7.36
C PHE A 185 -19.59 -7.58 7.86
N SER A 186 -20.01 -6.67 6.98
CA SER A 186 -20.50 -5.35 7.41
C SER A 186 -21.79 -5.45 8.22
N VAL A 187 -22.72 -6.33 7.83
CA VAL A 187 -23.96 -6.59 8.60
C VAL A 187 -23.66 -7.15 10.00
N GLN A 188 -22.55 -7.88 10.16
CA GLN A 188 -22.12 -8.45 11.44
C GLN A 188 -21.22 -7.51 12.26
N GLU A 189 -21.06 -6.25 11.84
CA GLU A 189 -20.14 -5.27 12.46
C GLU A 189 -18.65 -5.71 12.46
N GLN A 190 -18.30 -6.67 11.60
CA GLN A 190 -16.96 -7.26 11.46
C GLN A 190 -16.32 -6.90 10.10
N SER A 191 -16.63 -5.74 9.52
CA SER A 191 -16.10 -5.39 8.20
C SER A 191 -14.56 -5.28 8.12
N ASN A 192 -13.80 -5.21 9.21
CA ASN A 192 -12.33 -5.38 9.19
C ASN A 192 -11.90 -6.80 8.79
N VAL A 193 -12.64 -7.81 9.25
CA VAL A 193 -12.48 -9.21 8.81
C VAL A 193 -12.95 -9.33 7.37
N GLY A 194 -14.07 -8.69 7.03
CA GLY A 194 -14.61 -8.65 5.67
C GLY A 194 -13.62 -8.12 4.64
N VAL A 195 -13.04 -6.94 4.87
CA VAL A 195 -12.05 -6.33 3.96
C VAL A 195 -10.83 -7.23 3.80
N ARG A 196 -10.26 -7.74 4.90
CA ARG A 196 -9.11 -8.65 4.82
C ARG A 196 -9.43 -9.93 4.05
N ALA A 197 -10.63 -10.50 4.22
CA ALA A 197 -11.04 -11.70 3.51
C ALA A 197 -11.25 -11.42 2.01
N ALA A 198 -11.92 -10.33 1.66
CA ALA A 198 -12.12 -9.90 0.27
C ALA A 198 -10.79 -9.61 -0.44
N VAL A 199 -9.90 -8.85 0.21
CA VAL A 199 -8.56 -8.57 -0.32
C VAL A 199 -7.78 -9.87 -0.53
N ARG A 200 -7.75 -10.78 0.45
CA ARG A 200 -7.05 -12.08 0.31
C ARG A 200 -7.61 -12.96 -0.80
N LEU A 201 -8.92 -12.91 -1.05
CA LEU A 201 -9.55 -13.65 -2.16
C LEU A 201 -9.08 -13.11 -3.51
N LEU A 202 -9.02 -11.78 -3.66
CA LEU A 202 -8.73 -11.11 -4.92
C LEU A 202 -7.23 -10.97 -5.23
N LEU A 203 -6.39 -10.81 -4.21
CA LEU A 203 -4.97 -10.49 -4.36
C LEU A 203 -4.19 -11.44 -5.28
N PRO A 204 -4.37 -12.78 -5.25
CA PRO A 204 -3.65 -13.69 -6.15
C PRO A 204 -3.91 -13.46 -7.64
N HIS A 205 -4.99 -12.74 -7.96
CA HIS A 205 -5.46 -12.43 -9.31
C HIS A 205 -5.23 -10.96 -9.69
N ALA A 206 -4.69 -10.14 -8.77
CA ALA A 206 -4.50 -8.72 -8.94
C ALA A 206 -3.20 -8.27 -9.63
N PRO A 207 -2.01 -8.89 -9.38
CA PRO A 207 -0.76 -8.36 -9.91
C PRO A 207 -0.65 -8.62 -11.42
N PRO A 208 0.05 -7.72 -12.16
CA PRO A 208 0.37 -7.96 -13.55
C PRO A 208 1.28 -9.19 -13.66
N LYS A 209 0.76 -10.29 -14.22
CA LYS A 209 1.53 -11.50 -14.47
C LYS A 209 2.10 -11.43 -15.88
N ARG A 210 3.36 -11.82 -16.05
CA ARG A 210 3.93 -12.03 -17.39
C ARG A 210 3.72 -13.49 -17.78
N VAL A 211 2.89 -13.72 -18.79
CA VAL A 211 2.66 -15.05 -19.38
C VAL A 211 3.13 -14.96 -20.83
N GLU A 212 4.14 -15.76 -21.20
CA GLU A 212 4.69 -15.82 -22.57
C GLU A 212 5.16 -14.48 -23.17
N GLY A 213 5.53 -13.52 -22.31
CA GLY A 213 5.97 -12.18 -22.73
C GLY A 213 4.85 -11.14 -22.79
N GLU A 214 3.59 -11.55 -22.63
CA GLU A 214 2.44 -10.67 -22.50
C GLU A 214 2.14 -10.37 -21.02
N VAL A 215 1.78 -9.12 -20.73
CA VAL A 215 1.35 -8.71 -19.39
C VAL A 215 -0.15 -8.99 -19.27
N VAL A 216 -0.49 -10.07 -18.58
CA VAL A 216 -1.86 -10.38 -18.19
C VAL A 216 -2.16 -9.60 -16.92
N TYR A 217 -3.01 -8.58 -17.05
CA TYR A 217 -3.45 -7.73 -15.95
C TYR A 217 -4.95 -7.49 -16.10
N GLU A 218 -5.73 -7.88 -15.09
CA GLU A 218 -7.15 -7.57 -15.02
C GLU A 218 -7.35 -6.32 -14.14
N PRO A 219 -7.58 -5.14 -14.74
CA PRO A 219 -7.62 -3.88 -13.98
C PRO A 219 -8.78 -3.81 -13.00
N ARG A 220 -9.84 -4.60 -13.23
CA ARG A 220 -11.04 -4.60 -12.39
C ARG A 220 -10.77 -5.21 -11.03
N ILE A 221 -9.99 -6.29 -10.94
CA ILE A 221 -9.65 -6.93 -9.67
C ILE A 221 -8.85 -5.96 -8.78
N SER A 222 -7.84 -5.30 -9.35
CA SER A 222 -7.09 -4.26 -8.63
C SER A 222 -7.97 -3.06 -8.24
N ALA A 223 -8.97 -2.72 -9.05
CA ALA A 223 -9.95 -1.67 -8.73
C ALA A 223 -10.81 -2.07 -7.52
N THR A 224 -11.35 -3.29 -7.52
CA THR A 224 -12.19 -3.81 -6.43
C THR A 224 -11.40 -3.91 -5.12
N ILE A 225 -10.12 -4.31 -5.16
CA ILE A 225 -9.24 -4.29 -3.98
C ILE A 225 -9.07 -2.85 -3.46
N ALA A 226 -8.73 -1.91 -4.34
CA ALA A 226 -8.52 -0.51 -3.96
C ALA A 226 -9.80 0.10 -3.38
N GLU A 227 -10.96 -0.22 -3.96
CA GLU A 227 -12.27 0.20 -3.49
C GLU A 227 -12.62 -0.42 -2.13
N ALA A 228 -12.40 -1.72 -1.95
CA ALA A 228 -12.61 -2.41 -0.68
C ALA A 228 -11.78 -1.81 0.47
N ILE A 229 -10.52 -1.45 0.18
CA ILE A 229 -9.63 -0.77 1.12
C ILE A 229 -10.13 0.66 1.41
N SER A 230 -10.58 1.39 0.39
CA SER A 230 -10.97 2.79 0.53
C SER A 230 -12.29 2.98 1.27
N HIS A 231 -13.23 2.05 1.15
CA HIS A 231 -14.54 2.13 1.81
C HIS A 231 -14.49 1.90 3.32
N ARG A 232 -13.43 1.26 3.83
CA ARG A 232 -13.24 1.09 5.28
C ARG A 232 -11.79 1.30 5.66
N LEU A 233 -11.51 2.50 6.14
CA LEU A 233 -10.22 2.86 6.69
C LEU A 233 -10.02 2.14 8.04
N PRO A 234 -8.79 1.67 8.33
CA PRO A 234 -8.51 0.89 9.53
C PRO A 234 -8.62 1.71 10.82
N ASP A 235 -9.24 1.09 11.82
CA ASP A 235 -9.51 1.72 13.13
C ASP A 235 -8.26 1.73 14.02
N THR A 236 -7.34 0.77 13.79
CA THR A 236 -6.12 0.59 14.58
C THR A 236 -4.86 0.61 13.72
N ASP A 237 -3.73 0.95 14.35
CA ASP A 237 -2.42 0.91 13.69
C ASP A 237 -2.01 -0.53 13.31
N ALA A 238 -2.43 -1.53 14.10
CA ALA A 238 -2.16 -2.94 13.80
C ALA A 238 -2.91 -3.40 12.55
N GLU A 239 -4.20 -3.07 12.45
CA GLU A 239 -5.02 -3.38 11.28
C GLU A 239 -4.49 -2.70 10.01
N ALA A 240 -4.08 -1.43 10.11
CA ALA A 240 -3.46 -0.72 9.01
C ALA A 240 -2.18 -1.42 8.53
N ARG A 241 -1.30 -1.83 9.45
CA ARG A 241 -0.08 -2.56 9.09
C ARG A 241 -0.38 -3.92 8.45
N ASP A 242 -1.32 -4.67 9.00
CA ASP A 242 -1.75 -5.96 8.43
C ASP A 242 -2.23 -5.81 6.98
N LEU A 243 -3.05 -4.79 6.71
CA LEU A 243 -3.56 -4.52 5.35
C LEU A 243 -2.46 -4.08 4.38
N LEU A 244 -1.53 -3.23 4.83
CA LEU A 244 -0.38 -2.82 4.03
C LEU A 244 0.51 -4.02 3.68
N HIS A 245 0.85 -4.85 4.67
CA HIS A 245 1.65 -6.05 4.46
C HIS A 245 0.97 -7.05 3.51
N LEU A 246 -0.36 -7.16 3.55
CA LEU A 246 -1.08 -8.01 2.59
C LEU A 246 -0.91 -7.53 1.15
N CYS A 247 -0.78 -6.22 0.92
CA CYS A 247 -0.73 -5.64 -0.43
C CYS A 247 0.69 -5.49 -0.99
N GLU A 248 1.72 -5.64 -0.15
CA GLU A 248 3.13 -5.36 -0.45
C GLU A 248 3.64 -6.09 -1.70
N GLU A 249 3.32 -7.37 -1.86
CA GLU A 249 3.73 -8.15 -3.04
C GLU A 249 3.08 -7.62 -4.33
N ALA A 250 1.78 -7.29 -4.29
CA ALA A 250 1.08 -6.76 -5.46
C ALA A 250 1.59 -5.36 -5.85
N ILE A 251 1.97 -4.54 -4.87
CA ILE A 251 2.61 -3.23 -5.09
C ILE A 251 3.98 -3.41 -5.75
N ARG A 252 4.82 -4.30 -5.21
CA ARG A 252 6.14 -4.63 -5.79
C ARG A 252 6.05 -5.13 -7.23
N LEU A 253 4.99 -5.85 -7.56
CA LEU A 253 4.73 -6.32 -8.93
C LEU A 253 4.20 -5.19 -9.85
N GLY A 254 3.87 -4.01 -9.32
CA GLY A 254 3.50 -2.83 -10.09
C GLY A 254 2.02 -2.46 -10.06
N SER A 255 1.24 -2.94 -9.08
CA SER A 255 -0.16 -2.54 -8.94
C SER A 255 -0.30 -1.12 -8.34
N VAL A 256 -0.33 -0.12 -9.22
CA VAL A 256 -0.42 1.31 -8.85
C VAL A 256 -1.73 1.63 -8.11
N ARG A 257 -2.86 1.03 -8.51
CA ARG A 257 -4.16 1.28 -7.86
C ARG A 257 -4.19 0.81 -6.41
N ILE A 258 -3.57 -0.35 -6.14
CA ILE A 258 -3.46 -0.88 -4.78
C ILE A 258 -2.52 0.02 -3.96
N ALA A 259 -1.41 0.48 -4.54
CA ALA A 259 -0.49 1.41 -3.88
C ALA A 259 -1.17 2.73 -3.48
N ASP A 260 -2.03 3.29 -4.36
CA ASP A 260 -2.81 4.50 -4.07
C ASP A 260 -3.80 4.29 -2.90
N ALA A 261 -4.46 3.13 -2.83
CA ALA A 261 -5.34 2.79 -1.73
C ALA A 261 -4.57 2.57 -0.41
N CYS A 262 -3.39 1.96 -0.48
CA CYS A 262 -2.48 1.79 0.65
C CYS A 262 -1.93 3.13 1.17
N GLU A 263 -1.63 4.07 0.28
CA GLU A 263 -1.27 5.44 0.67
C GLU A 263 -2.44 6.14 1.38
N SER A 264 -3.68 5.93 0.93
CA SER A 264 -4.86 6.47 1.59
C SER A 264 -5.06 5.92 3.01
N ILE A 265 -4.74 4.63 3.24
CA ILE A 265 -4.68 4.05 4.60
C ILE A 265 -3.67 4.83 5.45
N ALA A 266 -2.45 4.99 4.95
CA ALA A 266 -1.37 5.65 5.69
C ALA A 266 -1.75 7.10 6.02
N PHE A 267 -2.30 7.83 5.05
CA PHE A 267 -2.78 9.20 5.23
C PHE A 267 -3.92 9.31 6.26
N SER A 268 -4.87 8.38 6.23
CA SER A 268 -5.96 8.33 7.21
C SER A 268 -5.43 8.14 8.64
N ARG A 269 -4.49 7.21 8.83
CA ARG A 269 -3.85 6.99 10.14
C ARG A 269 -3.06 8.21 10.59
N ALA A 270 -2.32 8.86 9.70
CA ALA A 270 -1.62 10.10 9.99
C ALA A 270 -2.59 11.19 10.48
N SER A 271 -3.70 11.39 9.75
CA SER A 271 -4.74 12.36 10.09
C SER A 271 -5.41 12.07 11.44
N PHE A 272 -5.65 10.79 11.75
CA PHE A 272 -6.15 10.37 13.06
C PHE A 272 -5.17 10.77 14.17
N HIS A 273 -3.88 10.44 14.03
CA HIS A 273 -2.87 10.78 15.05
C HIS A 273 -2.67 12.28 15.21
N ARG A 274 -2.74 13.04 14.11
CA ARG A 274 -2.74 14.52 14.15
C ARG A 274 -3.88 15.05 15.01
N SER A 275 -5.11 14.53 14.84
CA SER A 275 -6.27 14.94 15.63
C SER A 275 -6.14 14.64 17.13
N LYS A 276 -5.26 13.69 17.49
CA LYS A 276 -4.94 13.29 18.87
C LYS A 276 -3.68 13.98 19.41
N GLY A 277 -3.00 14.79 18.61
CA GLY A 277 -1.74 15.43 18.99
C GLY A 277 -0.53 14.47 19.06
N HIS A 278 -0.61 13.30 18.43
CA HIS A 278 0.46 12.31 18.40
C HIS A 278 1.39 12.51 17.19
N LEU A 279 2.19 13.57 17.23
CA LEU A 279 3.04 14.00 16.12
C LEU A 279 4.02 12.92 15.63
N HIS A 280 4.61 12.13 16.53
CA HIS A 280 5.54 11.06 16.16
C HIS A 280 4.86 9.98 15.31
N ARG A 281 3.61 9.63 15.64
CA ARG A 281 2.84 8.66 14.87
C ARG A 281 2.31 9.25 13.56
N GLU A 282 1.93 10.52 13.57
CA GLU A 282 1.60 11.24 12.34
C GLU A 282 2.76 11.16 11.33
N VAL A 283 3.96 11.56 11.75
CA VAL A 283 5.17 11.50 10.91
C VAL A 283 5.44 10.08 10.40
N TYR A 284 5.41 9.07 11.29
CA TYR A 284 5.61 7.68 10.90
C TYR A 284 4.66 7.25 9.76
N TRP A 285 3.37 7.55 9.89
CA TRP A 285 2.38 7.16 8.89
C TRP A 285 2.52 7.94 7.58
N LEU A 286 2.87 9.23 7.63
CA LEU A 286 3.15 10.01 6.42
C LEU A 286 4.38 9.46 5.67
N LEU A 287 5.45 9.13 6.39
CA LEU A 287 6.65 8.53 5.80
C LEU A 287 6.35 7.16 5.20
N ARG A 288 5.55 6.33 5.88
CA ARG A 288 5.13 5.02 5.34
C ARG A 288 4.33 5.16 4.04
N GLY A 289 3.45 6.17 3.94
CA GLY A 289 2.73 6.46 2.70
C GLY A 289 3.66 6.92 1.56
N MET A 290 4.70 7.67 1.88
CA MET A 290 5.75 8.04 0.92
C MET A 290 6.56 6.85 0.45
N GLU A 291 6.94 5.96 1.34
CA GLU A 291 7.69 4.73 1.02
C GLU A 291 6.92 3.85 0.02
N ILE A 292 5.61 3.67 0.22
CA ILE A 292 4.76 2.86 -0.68
C ILE A 292 4.78 3.39 -2.12
N LEU A 293 4.59 4.70 -2.31
CA LEU A 293 4.49 5.28 -3.65
C LEU A 293 5.84 5.58 -4.30
N SER A 294 6.88 5.78 -3.51
CA SER A 294 8.18 6.22 -4.02
C SER A 294 9.25 5.14 -4.02
N ASN A 295 9.16 4.09 -3.19
CA ASN A 295 10.15 3.02 -3.10
C ASN A 295 9.58 1.64 -3.45
N GLU A 296 8.40 1.27 -2.95
CA GLU A 296 7.89 -0.10 -3.09
C GLU A 296 7.39 -0.42 -4.52
N LEU A 297 6.95 0.60 -5.26
CA LEU A 297 6.60 0.45 -6.67
C LEU A 297 7.85 0.24 -7.54
N PRO A 298 7.75 -0.52 -8.65
CA PRO A 298 8.79 -0.56 -9.67
C PRO A 298 9.14 0.84 -10.19
N THR A 299 10.41 1.07 -10.53
CA THR A 299 10.95 2.40 -10.88
C THR A 299 10.13 3.14 -11.93
N GLN A 300 9.57 2.45 -12.93
CA GLN A 300 8.74 3.09 -13.96
C GLN A 300 7.38 3.61 -13.46
N PHE A 301 6.92 3.19 -12.28
CA PHE A 301 5.62 3.54 -11.70
C PHE A 301 5.74 4.36 -10.42
N GLN A 302 6.96 4.54 -9.90
CA GLN A 302 7.20 5.34 -8.71
C GLN A 302 6.73 6.78 -8.91
N ARG A 303 6.08 7.33 -7.89
CA ARG A 303 5.67 8.73 -7.84
C ARG A 303 6.56 9.46 -6.86
N LYS A 304 7.20 10.54 -7.33
CA LYS A 304 8.04 11.40 -6.47
C LYS A 304 7.24 12.57 -5.87
N PHE A 305 6.18 13.01 -6.52
CA PHE A 305 5.46 14.23 -6.17
C PHE A 305 3.93 14.07 -6.20
N GLY A 306 3.24 14.98 -5.53
CA GLY A 306 1.82 15.25 -5.76
C GLY A 306 0.81 14.35 -5.04
N PHE A 307 1.24 13.37 -4.25
CA PHE A 307 0.35 12.52 -3.44
C PHE A 307 0.16 13.06 -2.02
N ALA A 308 -0.87 12.57 -1.31
CA ALA A 308 -1.40 13.20 -0.11
C ALA A 308 -0.40 13.18 1.06
N CYS A 309 0.20 12.03 1.35
CA CYS A 309 1.19 11.86 2.41
C CYS A 309 2.38 12.80 2.22
N ARG A 310 2.90 12.90 0.99
CA ARG A 310 4.00 13.82 0.68
C ARG A 310 3.60 15.27 0.95
N ARG A 311 2.50 15.75 0.38
CA ARG A 311 2.04 17.15 0.58
C ARG A 311 1.84 17.51 2.05
N HIS A 312 1.32 16.57 2.84
CA HIS A 312 1.09 16.81 4.27
C HIS A 312 2.38 16.76 5.08
N PHE A 313 3.33 15.90 4.69
CA PHE A 313 4.66 15.87 5.28
C PHE A 313 5.44 17.16 4.96
N ASP A 314 5.38 17.63 3.71
CA ASP A 314 5.96 18.91 3.26
C ASP A 314 5.42 20.06 4.12
N ALA A 315 4.08 20.15 4.23
CA ALA A 315 3.41 21.18 5.03
C ALA A 315 3.74 21.06 6.53
N LEU A 316 3.86 19.85 7.08
CA LEU A 316 4.23 19.64 8.47
C LEU A 316 5.65 20.16 8.74
N CYS A 317 6.60 19.86 7.86
CA CYS A 317 7.98 20.32 7.96
C CYS A 317 8.06 21.85 7.83
N GLU A 318 7.38 22.42 6.84
CA GLU A 318 7.35 23.87 6.60
C GLU A 318 6.73 24.62 7.79
N ASN A 319 5.58 24.17 8.29
CA ASN A 319 4.92 24.82 9.43
C ASN A 319 5.77 24.72 10.69
N SER A 320 6.35 23.55 10.97
CA SER A 320 7.23 23.35 12.13
C SER A 320 8.47 24.26 12.05
N ALA A 321 9.06 24.40 10.87
CA ALA A 321 10.20 25.28 10.65
C ALA A 321 9.81 26.76 10.83
N ASN A 322 8.68 27.19 10.29
CA ASN A 322 8.18 28.55 10.46
C ASN A 322 7.82 28.86 11.92
N ASP A 323 7.21 27.93 12.64
CA ASP A 323 6.87 28.10 14.06
C ASP A 323 8.14 28.25 14.91
N LEU A 324 9.14 27.39 14.68
CA LEU A 324 10.43 27.47 15.39
C LEU A 324 11.16 28.78 15.09
N ILE A 325 11.23 29.24 13.84
CA ILE A 325 11.79 30.56 13.51
C ILE A 325 10.99 31.70 14.12
N SER A 326 9.67 31.57 14.23
CA SER A 326 8.83 32.59 14.87
C SER A 326 9.15 32.73 16.34
N MET A 327 9.32 31.60 17.03
CA MET A 327 9.74 31.58 18.43
C MET A 327 11.14 32.14 18.60
N LEU A 328 12.09 31.75 17.75
CA LEU A 328 13.45 32.30 17.80
C LEU A 328 13.42 33.82 17.61
N ALA A 329 12.79 34.31 16.54
CA ALA A 329 12.72 35.74 16.27
C ALA A 329 12.08 36.52 17.43
N SER A 330 11.02 36.00 18.06
CA SER A 330 10.39 36.66 19.21
C SER A 330 11.25 36.63 20.48
N THR A 331 12.02 35.57 20.70
CA THR A 331 13.00 35.52 21.80
C THR A 331 14.18 36.47 21.56
N THR A 332 14.61 36.66 20.30
CA THR A 332 15.66 37.64 19.98
C THR A 332 15.20 39.09 20.18
N TYR A 333 13.88 39.37 20.13
CA TYR A 333 13.30 40.68 20.50
C TYR A 333 13.42 41.01 22.00
N ALA A 334 13.56 40.01 22.88
CA ALA A 334 13.66 40.21 24.32
C ALA A 334 15.08 40.66 24.70
N ILE A 335 15.41 41.92 24.44
CA ILE A 335 16.70 42.56 24.74
C ILE A 335 17.02 42.61 26.25
N ASN A 336 16.09 42.27 27.14
CA ASN A 336 16.34 42.25 28.58
C ASN A 336 16.23 40.83 29.10
N GLY A 337 17.36 40.34 29.62
CA GLY A 337 17.52 39.00 30.15
C GLY A 337 16.49 38.69 31.23
N GLU A 338 15.64 37.69 30.94
CA GLU A 338 14.97 36.81 31.89
C GLU A 338 14.05 35.87 31.08
N SER A 339 14.65 35.02 30.24
CA SER A 339 13.96 33.78 29.84
C SER A 339 14.98 32.64 29.76
N LYS A 340 15.53 32.30 30.92
CA LYS A 340 16.09 30.97 31.16
C LYS A 340 14.92 29.96 31.19
N LEU A 341 14.26 29.76 30.05
CA LEU A 341 13.55 28.50 29.80
C LEU A 341 14.61 27.42 29.99
N GLU A 342 14.40 26.49 30.92
CA GLU A 342 15.20 25.28 31.20
C GLU A 342 16.17 24.92 30.05
N GLU A 343 17.32 25.61 29.96
CA GLU A 343 18.11 25.70 28.72
C GLU A 343 18.64 24.32 28.33
N GLU A 344 18.99 23.51 29.32
CA GLU A 344 19.46 22.14 29.14
C GLU A 344 18.37 21.21 28.59
N ALA A 345 17.12 21.35 29.06
CA ALA A 345 16.02 20.51 28.60
C ALA A 345 15.62 20.86 27.15
N PHE A 346 15.58 22.15 26.83
CA PHE A 346 15.29 22.62 25.47
C PHE A 346 16.39 22.26 24.47
N VAL A 347 17.66 22.43 24.85
CA VAL A 347 18.83 21.98 24.07
C VAL A 347 18.78 20.47 23.85
N SER A 348 18.45 19.69 24.88
CA SER A 348 18.32 18.23 24.74
C SER A 348 17.21 17.83 23.76
N VAL A 349 16.10 18.57 23.72
CA VAL A 349 15.00 18.33 22.76
C VAL A 349 15.43 18.69 21.34
N LEU A 350 16.11 19.83 21.14
CA LEU A 350 16.63 20.23 19.83
C LEU A 350 17.69 19.25 19.31
N GLN A 351 18.57 18.77 20.20
CA GLN A 351 19.56 17.76 19.85
C GLN A 351 18.89 16.44 19.46
N ALA A 352 17.84 16.02 20.17
CA ALA A 352 17.07 14.83 19.81
C ALA A 352 16.38 15.02 18.45
N ALA A 353 15.76 16.17 18.19
CA ALA A 353 15.13 16.49 16.90
C ALA A 353 16.15 16.47 15.76
N ARG A 354 17.34 17.06 15.96
CA ARG A 354 18.43 17.03 14.99
C ARG A 354 18.89 15.59 14.71
N ASN A 355 19.11 14.78 15.74
CA ASN A 355 19.54 13.40 15.57
C ASN A 355 18.49 12.56 14.82
N VAL A 356 17.20 12.78 15.09
CA VAL A 356 16.11 12.10 14.35
C VAL A 356 16.09 12.53 12.90
N LEU A 357 16.18 13.83 12.60
CA LEU A 357 16.23 14.33 11.22
C LEU A 357 17.48 13.84 10.48
N GLU A 358 18.64 13.80 11.13
CA GLU A 358 19.85 13.23 10.55
C GLU A 358 19.72 11.73 10.31
N ALA A 359 19.19 10.97 11.27
CA ALA A 359 18.94 9.53 11.10
C ALA A 359 17.96 9.25 9.96
N VAL A 360 16.85 9.99 9.89
CA VAL A 360 15.84 9.85 8.84
C VAL A 360 16.37 10.23 7.45
N VAL A 361 17.28 11.20 7.38
CA VAL A 361 17.95 11.59 6.11
C VAL A 361 19.06 10.62 5.70
N GLN A 362 19.64 9.88 6.66
CA GLN A 362 20.74 8.92 6.43
C GLN A 362 20.28 7.45 6.32
N ASP A 363 19.05 7.15 6.72
CA ASP A 363 18.41 5.84 6.62
C ASP A 363 18.46 5.31 5.18
N GLU A 364 18.97 4.10 4.91
CA GLU A 364 19.20 3.64 3.54
C GLU A 364 17.92 3.58 2.69
N ASP A 365 16.78 3.28 3.32
CA ASP A 365 15.49 3.14 2.64
C ASP A 365 14.87 4.53 2.36
N MET A 366 14.97 5.46 3.33
CA MET A 366 14.37 6.78 3.22
C MET A 366 15.32 7.87 2.72
N ALA A 367 16.64 7.66 2.73
CA ALA A 367 17.66 8.64 2.30
C ALA A 367 17.51 8.97 0.82
N SER A 368 17.15 7.99 -0.01
CA SER A 368 16.85 8.21 -1.43
C SER A 368 15.70 9.22 -1.63
N LEU A 369 14.73 9.23 -0.71
CA LEU A 369 13.56 10.10 -0.72
C LEU A 369 13.80 11.45 -0.03
N LEU A 370 14.57 11.45 1.05
CA LEU A 370 14.66 12.59 1.98
C LEU A 370 15.95 13.42 1.82
N LYS A 371 17.03 12.87 1.27
CA LYS A 371 18.31 13.59 1.10
C LYS A 371 18.19 14.85 0.23
N GLY A 372 17.37 14.79 -0.81
CA GLY A 372 17.05 15.93 -1.69
C GLY A 372 15.78 16.70 -1.31
N HIS A 373 15.12 16.34 -0.20
CA HIS A 373 13.80 16.88 0.14
C HIS A 373 13.93 18.28 0.75
N MET A 374 13.34 19.28 0.10
CA MET A 374 13.54 20.68 0.46
C MET A 374 13.00 21.02 1.85
N GLU A 375 11.75 20.64 2.15
CA GLU A 375 11.06 21.01 3.38
C GLU A 375 11.64 20.29 4.61
N ALA A 376 12.03 19.02 4.48
CA ALA A 376 12.74 18.29 5.53
C ALA A 376 14.12 18.91 5.81
N ASN A 377 14.85 19.30 4.75
CA ASN A 377 16.13 20.00 4.89
C ASN A 377 15.95 21.40 5.50
N LEU A 378 14.89 22.13 5.14
CA LEU A 378 14.54 23.40 5.78
C LEU A 378 14.34 23.20 7.28
N LEU A 379 13.50 22.24 7.69
CA LEU A 379 13.29 21.96 9.11
C LEU A 379 14.60 21.60 9.82
N LYS A 380 15.46 20.80 9.19
CA LYS A 380 16.79 20.47 9.71
C LYS A 380 17.64 21.72 9.97
N TYR A 381 17.81 22.59 8.97
CA TYR A 381 18.60 23.82 9.15
C TYR A 381 17.99 24.74 10.21
N VAL A 382 16.67 24.80 10.32
CA VAL A 382 16.01 25.61 11.36
C VAL A 382 16.23 25.05 12.75
N VAL A 383 16.22 23.73 12.92
CA VAL A 383 16.62 23.08 14.19
C VAL A 383 18.09 23.36 14.50
N ASP A 384 18.97 23.32 13.50
CA ASP A 384 20.38 23.67 13.67
C ASP A 384 20.59 25.14 14.07
N ILE A 385 19.82 26.08 13.50
CA ILE A 385 19.82 27.50 13.91
C ILE A 385 19.38 27.63 15.37
N ALA A 386 18.29 26.96 15.77
CA ALA A 386 17.80 27.00 17.14
C ALA A 386 18.81 26.43 18.15
N LEU A 387 19.48 25.33 17.76
CA LEU A 387 20.50 24.69 18.58
C LEU A 387 21.76 25.57 18.68
N ALA A 388 22.17 26.21 17.58
CA ALA A 388 23.31 27.12 17.57
C ALA A 388 23.05 28.36 18.45
N ASP A 389 21.84 28.92 18.41
CA ASP A 389 21.42 30.02 19.30
C ASP A 389 21.53 29.61 20.78
N ALA A 390 20.98 28.43 21.13
CA ALA A 390 21.01 27.92 22.50
C ALA A 390 22.43 27.58 23.00
N LEU A 391 23.34 27.19 22.10
CA LEU A 391 24.75 26.95 22.40
C LEU A 391 25.62 28.22 22.34
N GLY A 392 25.08 29.35 21.87
CA GLY A 392 25.79 30.60 21.68
C GLY A 392 26.78 30.60 20.50
N ASP A 393 26.67 29.66 19.56
CA ASP A 393 27.50 29.57 18.35
C ASP A 393 26.92 30.46 17.24
N THR A 394 27.27 31.74 17.29
CA THR A 394 26.79 32.74 16.31
C THR A 394 27.28 32.46 14.89
N THR A 395 28.45 31.83 14.72
CA THR A 395 29.03 31.49 13.41
C THR A 395 28.26 30.37 12.72
N LYS A 396 27.94 29.29 13.44
CA LYS A 396 27.11 28.21 12.91
C LYS A 396 25.70 28.71 12.60
N MET A 397 25.12 29.48 13.52
CA MET A 397 23.81 30.09 13.34
C MET A 397 23.74 30.95 12.07
N ALA A 398 24.73 31.81 11.85
CA ALA A 398 24.85 32.64 10.66
C ALA A 398 24.96 31.80 9.37
N SER A 399 25.80 30.76 9.38
CA SER A 399 25.97 29.85 8.23
C SER A 399 24.67 29.14 7.86
N ASP A 400 23.93 28.63 8.84
CA ASP A 400 22.68 27.90 8.58
C ASP A 400 21.51 28.84 8.18
N ILE A 401 21.50 30.10 8.65
CA ILE A 401 20.58 31.13 8.13
C ILE A 401 20.87 31.41 6.65
N VAL A 402 22.14 31.58 6.30
CA VAL A 402 22.55 31.81 4.90
C VAL A 402 22.12 30.62 4.04
N ARG A 403 22.34 29.38 4.48
CA ARG A 403 21.91 28.17 3.77
C ARG A 403 20.39 28.10 3.55
N CYS A 404 19.59 28.59 4.49
CA CYS A 404 18.14 28.67 4.32
C CYS A 404 17.72 29.69 3.24
N LEU A 405 18.46 30.80 3.14
CA LEU A 405 18.16 31.93 2.28
C LEU A 405 18.84 31.88 0.91
N GLU A 406 19.89 31.08 0.75
CA GLU A 406 20.66 30.96 -0.48
C GLU A 406 19.84 30.37 -1.64
N GLU A 407 20.05 30.92 -2.84
CA GLU A 407 19.46 30.40 -4.07
C GLU A 407 20.19 29.14 -4.50
N ARG A 408 19.41 28.10 -4.82
CA ARG A 408 19.95 26.84 -5.29
C ARG A 408 19.30 26.44 -6.59
N CYS A 409 20.12 26.04 -7.54
CA CYS A 409 19.66 25.29 -8.69
C CYS A 409 19.22 23.92 -8.21
N LEU A 410 17.94 23.61 -8.38
CA LEU A 410 17.42 22.30 -8.01
C LEU A 410 18.06 21.23 -8.90
N PRO A 411 18.78 20.24 -8.33
CA PRO A 411 19.43 19.21 -9.14
C PRO A 411 18.39 18.29 -9.76
N GLY A 412 18.36 18.24 -11.10
CA GLY A 412 17.57 17.30 -11.89
C GLY A 412 17.00 17.91 -13.18
N GLU A 413 16.95 17.11 -14.25
CA GLU A 413 16.26 17.48 -15.51
C GLU A 413 14.77 17.81 -15.28
N GLU A 414 14.20 17.29 -14.18
CA GLU A 414 12.78 17.41 -13.78
C GLU A 414 12.38 18.83 -13.29
N TYR A 415 13.33 19.68 -12.90
CA TYR A 415 13.07 21.04 -12.39
C TYR A 415 13.45 22.17 -13.35
N GLY A 416 13.89 21.85 -14.58
CA GLY A 416 14.08 22.83 -15.66
C GLY A 416 15.02 24.00 -15.36
N GLY A 417 15.94 23.86 -14.40
CA GLY A 417 16.82 24.94 -13.97
C GLY A 417 16.14 26.01 -13.08
N VAL A 418 15.00 25.68 -12.47
CA VAL A 418 14.34 26.57 -11.50
C VAL A 418 15.26 26.77 -10.29
N VAL A 419 15.54 28.05 -10.03
CA VAL A 419 16.29 28.51 -8.87
C VAL A 419 15.28 28.70 -7.73
N SER A 420 15.52 28.02 -6.60
CA SER A 420 14.69 28.15 -5.40
C SER A 420 15.53 28.27 -4.16
N THR A 421 14.98 28.94 -3.14
CA THR A 421 15.49 28.92 -1.78
C THR A 421 14.88 27.76 -1.01
N LEU A 422 15.50 27.38 0.12
CA LEU A 422 14.88 26.46 1.07
C LEU A 422 13.78 27.15 1.87
N ALA A 423 14.01 28.39 2.32
CA ALA A 423 13.05 29.14 3.11
C ALA A 423 11.92 29.69 2.24
N ASN A 424 10.68 29.55 2.70
CA ASN A 424 9.54 30.23 2.09
C ASN A 424 9.70 31.77 2.23
N PRO A 425 9.31 32.58 1.23
CA PRO A 425 9.14 34.03 1.33
C PRO A 425 8.59 34.56 2.66
N LYS A 426 7.65 33.85 3.29
CA LYS A 426 7.05 34.21 4.59
C LYS A 426 8.05 34.21 5.76
N MET A 427 9.15 33.48 5.63
CA MET A 427 10.18 33.30 6.66
C MET A 427 11.32 34.33 6.52
N TYR A 428 11.47 34.98 5.36
CA TYR A 428 12.58 35.89 5.08
C TYR A 428 12.70 37.03 6.10
N ALA A 429 11.58 37.67 6.44
CA ALA A 429 11.59 38.79 7.37
C ALA A 429 12.07 38.38 8.77
N LYS A 430 11.72 37.16 9.22
CA LYS A 430 12.13 36.63 10.52
C LYS A 430 13.59 36.21 10.52
N LEU A 431 14.05 35.53 9.47
CA LEU A 431 15.46 35.15 9.31
C LEU A 431 16.38 36.37 9.21
N LEU A 432 15.99 37.40 8.47
CA LEU A 432 16.73 38.67 8.41
C LEU A 432 16.72 39.40 9.75
N HIS A 433 15.60 39.37 10.48
CA HIS A 433 15.53 39.94 11.81
C HIS A 433 16.52 39.28 12.77
N ILE A 434 16.55 37.94 12.81
CA ILE A 434 17.51 37.16 13.60
C ILE A 434 18.95 37.52 13.19
N SER A 435 19.23 37.62 11.89
CA SER A 435 20.55 38.00 11.38
C SER A 435 20.99 39.38 11.86
N VAL A 436 20.08 40.36 11.85
CA VAL A 436 20.35 41.71 12.35
C VAL A 436 20.55 41.74 13.86
N ALA A 437 19.85 40.89 14.61
CA ALA A 437 20.07 40.77 16.05
C ALA A 437 21.47 40.19 16.36
N ILE A 438 21.95 39.20 15.59
CA ILE A 438 23.34 38.70 15.69
C ILE A 438 24.32 39.85 15.47
N LEU A 439 24.17 40.60 14.37
CA LEU A 439 25.06 41.73 14.03
C LEU A 439 25.05 42.85 15.07
N HIS A 440 23.91 43.11 15.72
CA HIS A 440 23.79 44.08 16.80
C HIS A 440 24.43 43.58 18.10
N LYS A 441 24.29 42.30 18.44
CA LYS A 441 24.95 41.68 19.60
C LYS A 441 26.47 41.75 19.47
N GLU A 442 27.00 41.53 18.27
CA GLU A 442 28.43 41.72 17.99
C GLU A 442 28.88 43.18 18.14
N GLU A 443 28.07 44.13 17.68
CA GLU A 443 28.35 45.57 17.82
C GLU A 443 28.33 46.01 19.30
N SER A 444 27.42 45.46 20.12
CA SER A 444 27.31 45.82 21.54
C SER A 444 28.39 45.19 22.43
N LEU A 445 28.93 44.04 22.04
CA LEU A 445 30.00 43.36 22.78
C LEU A 445 31.39 44.00 22.56
N PHE A 446 31.54 44.89 21.58
CA PHE A 446 32.84 45.40 21.15
C PHE A 446 32.92 46.93 21.22
N ASN A 447 33.75 47.46 22.14
CA ASN A 447 33.95 48.91 22.35
C ASN A 447 35.05 49.54 21.44
N GLY A 448 35.45 48.86 20.35
CA GLY A 448 36.52 49.31 19.45
C GLY A 448 36.04 49.93 18.13
N THR A 449 36.97 50.15 17.19
CA THR A 449 36.62 50.65 15.85
C THR A 449 35.88 49.58 15.06
N MET A 450 34.94 50.03 14.22
CA MET A 450 34.04 49.19 13.46
C MET A 450 34.74 48.13 12.59
N GLU A 451 35.95 48.40 12.13
CA GLU A 451 36.76 47.52 11.26
C GLU A 451 37.43 46.37 12.03
N SER A 452 37.45 46.41 13.36
CA SER A 452 38.09 45.39 14.21
C SER A 452 37.11 44.41 14.87
N THR A 453 35.81 44.62 14.68
CA THR A 453 34.76 43.72 15.17
C THR A 453 34.59 42.54 14.21
N LYS A 454 34.85 41.32 14.69
CA LYS A 454 34.61 40.08 13.94
C LYS A 454 33.13 39.97 13.55
N CYS A 455 32.87 39.61 12.29
CA CYS A 455 31.53 39.34 11.76
C CYS A 455 31.26 37.84 11.68
N ALA A 456 30.13 37.36 12.20
CA ALA A 456 29.72 35.96 12.07
C ALA A 456 29.33 35.55 10.64
N PHE A 457 28.96 36.51 9.79
CA PHE A 457 28.61 36.28 8.39
C PHE A 457 29.81 36.51 7.46
N SER A 458 30.01 35.64 6.47
CA SER A 458 30.97 35.87 5.37
C SER A 458 30.50 36.97 4.42
N VAL A 459 31.37 37.42 3.51
CA VAL A 459 30.99 38.42 2.49
C VAL A 459 29.87 37.86 1.60
N HIS A 460 29.98 36.60 1.17
CA HIS A 460 28.91 35.89 0.45
C HIS A 460 27.59 35.83 1.25
N GLY A 461 27.67 35.50 2.55
CA GLY A 461 26.49 35.47 3.42
C GLY A 461 25.81 36.84 3.53
N MET A 462 26.59 37.92 3.68
CA MET A 462 26.08 39.28 3.72
C MET A 462 25.44 39.70 2.38
N HIS A 463 25.99 39.27 1.25
CA HIS A 463 25.39 39.49 -0.06
C HIS A 463 23.99 38.84 -0.16
N ILE A 464 23.85 37.58 0.26
CA ILE A 464 22.57 36.86 0.28
C ILE A 464 21.55 37.59 1.17
N LEU A 465 21.93 38.04 2.37
CA LEU A 465 21.04 38.79 3.26
C LEU A 465 20.56 40.11 2.60
N MET A 466 21.45 40.82 1.92
CA MET A 466 21.13 42.06 1.22
C MET A 466 20.23 41.82 -0.01
N ALA A 467 20.45 40.74 -0.76
CA ALA A 467 19.60 40.33 -1.86
C ALA A 467 18.17 40.00 -1.37
N ARG A 468 18.04 39.26 -0.26
CA ARG A 468 16.74 38.93 0.35
C ARG A 468 16.02 40.13 0.93
N LEU A 469 16.75 41.05 1.56
CA LEU A 469 16.19 42.32 2.00
C LEU A 469 15.64 43.11 0.80
N THR A 470 16.37 43.15 -0.32
CA THR A 470 15.93 43.85 -1.54
C THR A 470 14.66 43.23 -2.12
N GLN A 471 14.56 41.89 -2.13
CA GLN A 471 13.35 41.18 -2.54
C GLN A 471 12.16 41.47 -1.61
N LEU A 472 12.35 41.46 -0.28
CA LEU A 472 11.28 41.84 0.66
C LEU A 472 10.81 43.27 0.45
N LEU A 473 11.74 44.20 0.27
CA LEU A 473 11.43 45.61 0.04
C LEU A 473 10.63 45.83 -1.24
N SER A 474 10.88 45.03 -2.29
CA SER A 474 10.11 45.09 -3.54
C SER A 474 8.70 44.54 -3.37
N TRP A 475 8.52 43.44 -2.63
CA TRP A 475 7.20 42.91 -2.30
C TRP A 475 6.37 43.85 -1.43
N GLU A 476 7.02 44.60 -0.53
CA GLU A 476 6.36 45.60 0.30
C GLU A 476 6.12 46.94 -0.41
N GLY A 477 6.55 47.09 -1.67
CA GLY A 477 6.42 48.34 -2.43
C GLY A 477 7.23 49.50 -1.85
N ILE A 478 8.30 49.21 -1.12
CA ILE A 478 9.18 50.21 -0.49
C ILE A 478 10.26 50.69 -1.47
N THR A 479 10.59 49.90 -2.51
CA THR A 479 11.66 50.20 -3.48
C THR A 479 11.21 50.78 -4.82
N THR A 480 9.91 50.84 -5.14
CA THR A 480 9.46 51.32 -6.45
C THR A 480 8.51 52.52 -6.36
N SER A 481 8.91 53.61 -7.00
CA SER A 481 8.10 54.80 -7.30
C SER A 481 7.09 54.56 -8.43
N SER A 482 6.48 53.36 -8.51
CA SER A 482 5.54 53.01 -9.58
C SER A 482 4.17 52.66 -8.99
N SER A 483 3.15 53.37 -9.48
CA SER A 483 1.77 53.30 -9.02
C SER A 483 1.08 52.00 -9.45
N ALA A 484 0.94 51.04 -8.53
CA ALA A 484 -0.13 50.04 -8.55
C ALA A 484 -0.32 49.47 -7.12
N VAL A 485 -1.34 50.04 -6.45
CA VAL A 485 -1.91 49.87 -5.09
C VAL A 485 -2.19 48.40 -4.64
N PRO A 486 -2.44 48.02 -3.34
CA PRO A 486 -2.58 48.77 -2.08
C PRO A 486 -1.77 48.23 -0.87
N LYS A 487 -0.91 49.08 -0.29
CA LYS A 487 -0.83 49.41 1.15
C LYS A 487 0.41 50.26 1.29
N THR A 488 0.25 51.56 1.48
CA THR A 488 1.36 52.41 1.89
C THR A 488 1.93 51.82 3.19
N PRO A 489 3.20 51.36 3.21
CA PRO A 489 3.78 50.82 4.44
C PRO A 489 3.78 51.90 5.51
N THR A 490 3.42 51.52 6.74
CA THR A 490 3.41 52.45 7.89
C THR A 490 4.80 53.06 8.05
N LYS A 491 4.87 54.30 8.56
CA LYS A 491 6.15 55.00 8.79
C LYS A 491 7.10 54.14 9.63
N GLU A 492 6.58 53.53 10.69
CA GLU A 492 7.31 52.60 11.56
C GLU A 492 7.92 51.41 10.81
N ARG A 493 7.20 50.86 9.83
CA ARG A 493 7.69 49.72 9.03
C ARG A 493 8.80 50.15 8.06
N LYS A 494 8.71 51.34 7.47
CA LYS A 494 9.78 51.91 6.65
C LYS A 494 11.04 52.18 7.48
N ASP A 495 10.87 52.75 8.67
CA ASP A 495 11.98 53.04 9.59
C ASP A 495 12.65 51.74 10.04
N TYR A 496 11.87 50.69 10.33
CA TYR A 496 12.37 49.35 10.66
C TYR A 496 13.25 48.75 9.55
N PHE A 497 12.80 48.75 8.30
CA PHE A 497 13.61 48.21 7.21
C PHE A 497 14.81 49.09 6.86
N HIS A 498 14.72 50.41 7.08
CA HIS A 498 15.86 51.30 6.93
C HIS A 498 16.95 50.99 7.96
N ALA A 499 16.56 50.80 9.22
CA ALA A 499 17.47 50.37 10.29
C ALA A 499 18.11 49.01 9.97
N MET A 500 17.32 48.05 9.50
CA MET A 500 17.81 46.73 9.08
C MET A 500 18.85 46.84 7.95
N ARG A 501 18.57 47.66 6.92
CA ARG A 501 19.51 47.90 5.81
C ARG A 501 20.81 48.52 6.31
N LEU A 502 20.75 49.49 7.22
CA LEU A 502 21.93 50.12 7.79
C LEU A 502 22.77 49.09 8.55
N THR A 503 22.17 48.27 9.41
CA THR A 503 22.88 47.22 10.15
C THR A 503 23.52 46.19 9.24
N LEU A 504 22.86 45.80 8.13
CA LEU A 504 23.45 44.91 7.15
C LEU A 504 24.62 45.57 6.40
N CYS A 505 24.53 46.84 5.98
CA CYS A 505 25.66 47.55 5.37
C CYS A 505 26.87 47.63 6.31
N LYS A 506 26.60 47.89 7.60
CA LYS A 506 27.60 47.86 8.68
C LYS A 506 28.22 46.47 8.85
N GLY A 507 27.44 45.41 8.76
CA GLY A 507 27.92 44.02 8.76
C GLY A 507 28.79 43.70 7.55
N LEU A 508 28.41 44.17 6.36
CA LEU A 508 29.17 43.94 5.14
C LEU A 508 30.57 44.57 5.21
N MET A 509 30.67 45.80 5.72
CA MET A 509 31.96 46.46 5.98
C MET A 509 32.85 45.63 6.91
N ARG A 510 32.27 45.08 7.99
CA ARG A 510 32.97 44.20 8.94
C ARG A 510 33.43 42.89 8.31
N ALA A 511 32.59 42.28 7.48
CA ALA A 511 32.92 41.06 6.75
C ALA A 511 34.09 41.31 5.77
N PHE A 512 34.08 42.42 5.02
CA PHE A 512 35.18 42.81 4.14
C PHE A 512 36.49 43.07 4.90
N ALA A 513 36.43 43.80 6.01
CA ALA A 513 37.62 44.06 6.83
C ALA A 513 38.21 42.76 7.40
N SER A 514 37.35 41.85 7.88
CA SER A 514 37.76 40.53 8.41
C SER A 514 38.39 39.65 7.32
N ALA A 515 37.83 39.66 6.11
CA ALA A 515 38.34 38.86 5.00
C ALA A 515 39.70 39.41 4.48
N GLN A 516 39.91 40.73 4.47
CA GLN A 516 41.20 41.34 4.13
C GLN A 516 42.30 41.06 5.16
N THR A 517 41.95 40.98 6.45
CA THR A 517 42.92 40.61 7.49
C THR A 517 43.34 39.14 7.38
N ASN A 518 42.44 38.24 6.95
CA ASN A 518 42.75 36.82 6.80
C ASN A 518 43.61 36.53 5.55
N SER A 519 43.32 37.17 4.41
CA SER A 519 44.11 37.02 3.18
C SER A 519 45.55 37.55 3.29
N SER A 520 45.81 38.45 4.25
CA SER A 520 47.18 38.91 4.57
C SER A 520 47.96 37.97 5.52
N SER A 521 47.28 36.99 6.14
CA SER A 521 47.87 36.02 7.07
C SER A 521 48.12 34.62 6.48
N GLU A 522 47.45 34.26 5.38
CA GLU A 522 47.53 32.93 4.74
C GLU A 522 48.76 32.71 3.82
N LYS A 523 49.87 33.41 4.06
CA LYS A 523 51.15 33.05 3.39
C LYS A 523 51.88 31.86 3.99
N ASP A 524 51.40 31.28 5.09
CA ASP A 524 52.00 30.08 5.69
C ASP A 524 50.93 29.14 6.30
N GLY A 525 50.51 28.10 5.57
CA GLY A 525 49.78 26.97 6.19
C GLY A 525 48.93 26.12 5.24
N LYS A 526 49.31 24.86 5.04
CA LYS A 526 48.56 23.87 4.24
C LYS A 526 47.31 23.36 4.98
N GLY A 527 46.19 23.39 4.28
CA GLY A 527 45.28 22.25 4.12
C GLY A 527 43.95 22.30 4.88
N GLY A 528 42.85 22.32 4.13
CA GLY A 528 41.71 21.46 4.47
C GLY A 528 40.30 22.03 4.51
N VAL A 529 39.98 23.18 3.90
CA VAL A 529 38.63 23.53 3.40
C VAL A 529 38.89 24.48 2.21
N VAL A 530 38.18 24.31 1.08
CA VAL A 530 38.27 25.29 -0.02
C VAL A 530 37.52 26.54 0.43
N GLU A 531 38.19 27.42 1.18
CA GLU A 531 37.73 28.80 1.37
C GLU A 531 37.86 29.53 0.03
N GLN A 532 36.76 30.09 -0.47
CA GLN A 532 36.79 30.94 -1.66
C GLN A 532 37.65 32.18 -1.35
N SER A 533 38.52 32.55 -2.29
CA SER A 533 39.35 33.73 -2.10
C SER A 533 38.49 35.00 -2.11
N LEU A 534 38.95 36.07 -1.44
CA LEU A 534 38.24 37.35 -1.38
C LEU A 534 37.99 37.93 -2.78
N ASP A 535 38.90 37.66 -3.72
CA ASP A 535 38.76 38.06 -5.13
C ASP A 535 37.64 37.25 -5.81
N ASP A 536 37.51 35.95 -5.53
CA ASP A 536 36.42 35.10 -6.04
C ASP A 536 35.05 35.51 -5.46
N GLU A 537 34.97 35.86 -4.17
CA GLU A 537 33.72 36.33 -3.53
C GLU A 537 33.27 37.69 -4.09
N VAL A 538 34.21 38.60 -4.36
CA VAL A 538 33.94 39.91 -4.97
C VAL A 538 33.53 39.77 -6.44
N GLU A 539 34.16 38.87 -7.19
CA GLU A 539 33.79 38.58 -8.57
C GLU A 539 32.39 37.95 -8.65
N LEU A 540 32.02 37.07 -7.70
CA LEU A 540 30.67 36.52 -7.59
C LEU A 540 29.62 37.61 -7.32
N MET A 541 29.95 38.59 -6.47
CA MET A 541 29.07 39.73 -6.17
C MET A 541 28.85 40.69 -7.35
N LEU A 542 29.82 40.77 -8.26
CA LEU A 542 29.80 41.68 -9.42
C LEU A 542 29.29 40.99 -10.69
N SER A 543 29.14 39.67 -10.68
CA SER A 543 28.62 38.91 -11.80
C SER A 543 27.11 39.16 -11.98
N PRO A 544 26.63 39.43 -13.21
CA PRO A 544 25.22 39.69 -13.49
C PRO A 544 24.31 38.44 -13.42
N CYS A 545 24.83 37.30 -12.96
CA CYS A 545 24.09 36.04 -12.87
C CYS A 545 23.98 35.56 -11.41
N ILE A 546 22.87 35.91 -10.77
CA ILE A 546 22.06 35.02 -9.92
C ILE A 546 20.61 35.22 -10.34
#